data_AF-A0A3D3W455-F1
#
_entry.id   AF-A0A3D3W455-F1
#
_cell.length_a   1.000
_cell.length_b   1.000
_cell.length_c   1.000
_cell.angle_alpha   90.00
_cell.angle_beta   90.00
_cell.angle_gamma   90.00
#
_symmetry.space_group_name_H-M   'P 1'
#
loop_
_entity.id
_entity.type
_entity.pdbx_description
1 polymer ?
#
loop_
_entity_poly.entity_id
_entity_poly.type
_entity_poly.pdbx_seq_one_letter_code
_entity_poly.pdbx_strand_id
1 'polypeptide(L)'
;MRSATVIRSPKLQLDVAGPNAVPLGSEVPVQFRITNRGSGDAANVVLRSVLPPGLRHPEGGDLEYTIDVLRAGETKSVDLTVVAAEPGERVRITAEVEADGTAPTIARAEIRIIGAQLVIERTGPEKRYVSHPARFQNIVKNETQFDAAGAYVVEQVPEGMRVESIGANGKYDSLTRQVRWDLPVIGPGRHVVLDLALVPEASGQLESKVVVVENSGFRSEAKDNTIVDVEGIHNVTADISRQDKPVAVGERFGFTVTIDNRGTAEARNVQISLQVPAEIEVLAAGTREIPGKLLPGNVVRYDKVVSIRPNEQMKFQVTLRGRQIIRNAVVQAQLKYDEMDRPLIVSESVTVYDDKL
;
A
#
# COMPACT_ATOMS: atom_id res chain seq x y z
N MET A 1 6.68 -11.19 -93.38
CA MET A 1 7.01 -10.97 -91.96
C MET A 1 5.75 -11.19 -91.15
N ARG A 2 5.73 -12.17 -90.22
CA ARG A 2 4.59 -12.34 -89.30
C ARG A 2 4.79 -11.33 -88.16
N SER A 3 3.93 -10.32 -88.10
CA SER A 3 3.88 -9.44 -86.94
C SER A 3 3.26 -10.24 -85.80
N ALA A 4 4.06 -10.60 -84.80
CA ALA A 4 3.56 -11.21 -83.57
C ALA A 4 3.32 -10.09 -82.55
N THR A 5 2.06 -9.81 -82.24
CA THR A 5 1.71 -8.89 -81.16
C THR A 5 2.02 -9.57 -79.83
N VAL A 6 3.12 -9.15 -79.19
CA VAL A 6 3.44 -9.59 -77.82
C VAL A 6 2.59 -8.76 -76.87
N ILE A 7 1.56 -9.38 -76.30
CA ILE A 7 0.74 -8.75 -75.25
C ILE A 7 1.60 -8.72 -73.98
N ARG A 8 1.96 -7.51 -73.55
CA ARG A 8 2.63 -7.26 -72.27
C ARG A 8 1.59 -6.77 -71.27
N SER A 9 1.63 -7.29 -70.05
CA SER A 9 0.74 -6.86 -68.97
C SER A 9 1.54 -6.58 -67.70
N PRO A 10 1.26 -5.48 -66.99
CA PRO A 10 1.78 -5.25 -65.64
C PRO A 10 1.16 -6.24 -64.65
N LYS A 11 1.93 -6.61 -63.62
CA LYS A 11 1.46 -7.46 -62.52
C LYS A 11 2.11 -6.98 -61.22
N LEU A 12 1.37 -6.21 -60.45
CA LEU A 12 1.85 -5.68 -59.18
C LEU A 12 1.89 -6.77 -58.10
N GLN A 13 2.86 -6.63 -57.22
CA GLN A 13 2.93 -7.30 -55.93
C GLN A 13 3.23 -6.23 -54.87
N LEU A 14 2.53 -6.31 -53.75
CA LEU A 14 2.75 -5.46 -52.58
C LEU A 14 3.17 -6.33 -51.41
N ASP A 15 4.23 -5.90 -50.71
CA ASP A 15 4.63 -6.44 -49.41
C ASP A 15 4.66 -5.30 -48.39
N VAL A 16 4.18 -5.55 -47.17
CA VAL A 16 4.21 -4.60 -46.05
C VAL A 16 5.03 -5.23 -44.93
N ALA A 17 6.03 -4.52 -44.43
CA ALA A 17 6.89 -4.97 -43.34
C ALA A 17 6.95 -3.92 -42.23
N GLY A 18 7.09 -4.38 -40.99
CA GLY A 18 7.26 -3.54 -39.81
C GLY A 18 7.71 -4.39 -38.62
N PRO A 19 7.97 -3.78 -37.45
CA PRO A 19 8.32 -4.51 -36.25
C PRO A 19 7.13 -5.37 -35.78
N ASN A 20 7.42 -6.54 -35.21
CA ASN A 20 6.37 -7.42 -34.66
C ASN A 20 5.73 -6.85 -33.38
N ALA A 21 6.49 -6.07 -32.62
CA ALA A 21 6.00 -5.40 -31.42
C ALA A 21 6.75 -4.10 -31.15
N VAL A 22 6.09 -3.16 -30.48
CA VAL A 22 6.64 -1.87 -30.08
C VAL A 22 5.99 -1.39 -28.76
N PRO A 23 6.68 -0.62 -27.91
CA PRO A 23 6.04 0.03 -26.77
C PRO A 23 5.15 1.21 -27.21
N LEU A 24 4.11 1.50 -26.44
CA LEU A 24 3.24 2.65 -26.66
C LEU A 24 4.07 3.95 -26.75
N GLY A 25 3.71 4.83 -27.69
CA GLY A 25 4.38 6.12 -27.89
C GLY A 25 5.66 6.07 -28.71
N SER A 26 6.19 4.88 -29.03
CA SER A 26 7.37 4.76 -29.89
C SER A 26 7.07 4.96 -31.37
N GLU A 27 8.11 5.30 -32.11
CA GLU A 27 8.09 5.33 -33.58
C GLU A 27 8.06 3.90 -34.15
N VAL A 28 7.25 3.73 -35.19
CA VAL A 28 6.99 2.46 -35.85
C VAL A 28 7.36 2.62 -37.32
N PRO A 29 8.54 2.12 -37.74
CA PRO A 29 8.92 2.11 -39.15
C PRO A 29 8.13 1.03 -39.90
N VAL A 30 7.46 1.43 -40.97
CA VAL A 30 6.67 0.58 -41.86
C VAL A 30 7.22 0.73 -43.28
N GLN A 31 7.56 -0.38 -43.92
CA GLN A 31 8.06 -0.41 -45.29
C GLN A 31 7.01 -1.03 -46.21
N PHE A 32 6.64 -0.32 -47.26
CA PHE A 32 5.85 -0.81 -48.38
C PHE A 32 6.78 -1.11 -49.56
N ARG A 33 6.74 -2.33 -50.08
CA ARG A 33 7.52 -2.74 -51.25
C ARG A 33 6.59 -3.11 -52.40
N ILE A 34 6.62 -2.31 -53.45
CA ILE A 34 5.81 -2.47 -54.65
C ILE A 34 6.71 -3.01 -55.76
N THR A 35 6.40 -4.20 -56.27
CA THR A 35 7.16 -4.86 -57.35
C THR A 35 6.27 -5.09 -58.56
N ASN A 36 6.68 -4.64 -59.75
CA ASN A 36 6.02 -5.04 -60.99
C ASN A 36 6.65 -6.34 -61.51
N ARG A 37 6.01 -7.48 -61.24
CA ARG A 37 6.42 -8.81 -61.74
C ARG A 37 5.85 -9.13 -63.13
N GLY A 38 5.19 -8.16 -63.76
CA GLY A 38 4.62 -8.30 -65.09
C GLY A 38 5.66 -8.15 -66.19
N SER A 39 5.20 -8.33 -67.44
CA SER A 39 6.01 -8.13 -68.65
C SER A 39 5.83 -6.75 -69.28
N GLY A 40 4.85 -5.97 -68.82
CA GLY A 40 4.59 -4.59 -69.23
C GLY A 40 4.81 -3.58 -68.10
N ASP A 41 5.05 -2.32 -68.48
CA ASP A 41 5.18 -1.21 -67.53
C ASP A 41 3.82 -0.91 -66.88
N ALA A 42 3.83 -0.59 -65.58
CA ALA A 42 2.63 -0.17 -64.85
C ALA A 42 2.61 1.36 -64.78
N ALA A 43 1.61 2.01 -65.37
CA ALA A 43 1.43 3.46 -65.32
C ALA A 43 0.46 3.85 -64.19
N ASN A 44 0.64 5.07 -63.66
CA ASN A 44 -0.19 5.66 -62.61
C ASN A 44 -0.40 4.72 -61.42
N VAL A 45 0.69 4.20 -60.87
CA VAL A 45 0.63 3.31 -59.71
C VAL A 45 0.28 4.16 -58.48
N VAL A 46 -0.74 3.75 -57.73
CA VAL A 46 -1.20 4.42 -56.52
C VAL A 46 -1.18 3.42 -55.37
N LEU A 47 -0.40 3.72 -54.33
CA LEU A 47 -0.41 3.02 -53.05
C LEU A 47 -1.32 3.79 -52.08
N ARG A 48 -2.31 3.11 -51.49
CA ARG A 48 -3.18 3.64 -50.44
C ARG A 48 -3.06 2.82 -49.16
N SER A 49 -3.08 3.49 -48.02
CA SER A 49 -3.19 2.84 -46.71
C SER A 49 -3.94 3.73 -45.74
N VAL A 50 -4.95 3.17 -45.08
CA VAL A 50 -5.62 3.80 -43.94
C VAL A 50 -5.03 3.24 -42.66
N LEU A 51 -4.46 4.11 -41.82
CA LEU A 51 -3.88 3.72 -40.55
C LEU A 51 -4.99 3.19 -39.61
N PRO A 52 -4.81 2.01 -39.02
CA PRO A 52 -5.77 1.47 -38.06
C PRO A 52 -5.75 2.29 -36.75
N PRO A 53 -6.82 2.20 -35.94
CA PRO A 53 -6.75 2.57 -34.54
C PRO A 53 -5.54 1.91 -33.87
N GLY A 54 -4.81 2.68 -33.07
CA GLY A 54 -3.52 2.26 -32.50
C GLY A 54 -2.29 2.83 -33.18
N LEU A 55 -2.38 3.34 -34.41
CA LEU A 55 -1.29 4.06 -35.08
C LEU A 55 -1.73 5.49 -35.43
N ARG A 56 -0.80 6.44 -35.38
CA ARG A 56 -1.04 7.81 -35.84
C ARG A 56 0.14 8.33 -36.65
N HIS A 57 -0.16 9.20 -37.62
CA HIS A 57 0.83 9.96 -38.37
C HIS A 57 0.48 11.45 -38.31
N PRO A 58 1.45 12.38 -38.20
CA PRO A 58 1.18 13.81 -38.06
C PRO A 58 0.36 14.42 -39.20
N GLU A 59 0.49 13.87 -40.41
CA GLU A 59 -0.18 14.37 -41.60
C GLU A 59 -1.59 13.77 -41.83
N GLY A 60 -2.03 12.85 -40.96
CA GLY A 60 -3.34 12.19 -41.07
C GLY A 60 -3.24 10.67 -41.18
N GLY A 61 -4.41 10.01 -41.18
CA GLY A 61 -4.52 8.55 -41.22
C GLY A 61 -4.80 7.96 -42.60
N ASP A 62 -5.08 8.78 -43.61
CA ASP A 62 -5.33 8.35 -44.99
C ASP A 62 -4.12 8.71 -45.84
N LEU A 63 -3.35 7.70 -46.24
CA LEU A 63 -2.04 7.85 -46.85
C LEU A 63 -2.09 7.42 -48.31
N GLU A 64 -1.64 8.29 -49.21
CA GLU A 64 -1.52 8.01 -50.64
C GLU A 64 -0.10 8.31 -51.14
N TYR A 65 0.44 7.42 -51.97
CA TYR A 65 1.72 7.62 -52.64
C TYR A 65 1.62 7.18 -54.11
N THR A 66 2.01 8.07 -55.03
CA THR A 66 1.91 7.85 -56.47
C THR A 66 3.26 7.59 -57.12
N ILE A 67 3.29 6.72 -58.14
CA ILE A 67 4.44 6.44 -58.99
C ILE A 67 3.97 6.51 -60.44
N ASP A 68 4.50 7.46 -61.21
CA ASP A 68 4.08 7.70 -62.60
C ASP A 68 4.20 6.44 -63.47
N VAL A 69 5.36 5.77 -63.42
CA VAL A 69 5.61 4.51 -64.13
C VAL A 69 6.51 3.61 -63.29
N LEU A 70 6.08 2.36 -63.07
CA LEU A 70 6.90 1.30 -62.50
C LEU A 70 7.20 0.26 -63.59
N ARG A 71 8.45 0.22 -64.07
CA ARG A 71 8.82 -0.61 -65.23
C ARG A 71 8.70 -2.10 -64.93
N ALA A 72 8.56 -2.91 -65.97
CA ALA A 72 8.59 -4.36 -65.83
C ALA A 72 9.87 -4.84 -65.09
N GLY A 73 9.70 -5.58 -64.00
CA GLY A 73 10.77 -6.05 -63.12
C GLY A 73 11.24 -5.04 -62.07
N GLU A 74 10.77 -3.79 -62.09
CA GLU A 74 11.16 -2.75 -61.14
C GLU A 74 10.50 -2.93 -59.77
N THR A 75 11.23 -2.55 -58.72
CA THR A 75 10.74 -2.52 -57.34
C THR A 75 10.94 -1.12 -56.75
N LYS A 76 9.88 -0.56 -56.17
CA LYS A 76 9.91 0.68 -55.40
C LYS A 76 9.64 0.39 -53.93
N SER A 77 10.41 1.00 -53.03
CA SER A 77 10.14 0.96 -51.59
C SER A 77 9.69 2.35 -51.11
N VAL A 78 8.69 2.36 -50.24
CA VAL A 78 8.18 3.55 -49.56
C VAL A 78 8.27 3.28 -48.06
N ASP A 79 9.04 4.10 -47.35
CA ASP A 79 9.20 4.01 -45.91
C ASP A 79 8.30 5.05 -45.23
N LEU A 80 7.52 4.61 -44.24
CA LEU A 80 6.60 5.41 -43.46
C LEU A 80 6.96 5.24 -41.98
N THR A 81 7.11 6.33 -41.24
CA THR A 81 7.29 6.29 -39.79
C THR A 81 6.02 6.80 -39.11
N VAL A 82 5.31 5.93 -38.40
CA VAL A 82 4.12 6.29 -37.61
C VAL A 82 4.42 6.21 -36.12
N VAL A 83 3.49 6.63 -35.26
CA VAL A 83 3.64 6.53 -33.80
C VAL A 83 2.60 5.58 -33.23
N ALA A 84 3.04 4.70 -32.33
CA ALA A 84 2.16 3.85 -31.54
C ALA A 84 1.27 4.71 -30.62
N ALA A 85 -0.03 4.69 -30.85
CA ALA A 85 -0.99 5.60 -30.22
C ALA A 85 -1.90 4.91 -29.19
N GLU A 86 -2.26 3.65 -29.41
CA GLU A 86 -3.09 2.87 -28.49
C GLU A 86 -2.56 1.44 -28.38
N PRO A 87 -2.58 0.82 -27.18
CA PRO A 87 -2.18 -0.57 -27.02
C PRO A 87 -3.08 -1.53 -27.82
N GLY A 88 -2.51 -2.65 -28.26
CA GLY A 88 -3.27 -3.68 -28.95
C GLY A 88 -2.42 -4.90 -29.29
N GLU A 89 -2.96 -6.10 -29.04
CA GLU A 89 -2.26 -7.35 -29.34
C GLU A 89 -2.04 -7.57 -30.84
N ARG A 90 -2.94 -7.02 -31.67
CA ARG A 90 -2.94 -7.22 -33.14
C ARG A 90 -3.41 -5.95 -33.86
N VAL A 91 -2.56 -4.93 -33.92
CA VAL A 91 -2.80 -3.72 -34.71
C VAL A 91 -2.43 -4.00 -36.17
N ARG A 92 -3.43 -4.00 -37.05
CA ARG A 92 -3.28 -4.47 -38.44
C ARG A 92 -3.22 -3.31 -39.43
N ILE A 93 -2.06 -3.14 -40.06
CA ILE A 93 -1.89 -2.23 -41.20
C ILE A 93 -2.39 -2.96 -42.45
N THR A 94 -3.25 -2.29 -43.22
CA THR A 94 -3.68 -2.76 -44.54
C THR A 94 -3.29 -1.71 -45.57
N ALA A 95 -2.65 -2.15 -46.65
CA ALA A 95 -2.34 -1.31 -47.79
C ALA A 95 -2.77 -1.99 -49.08
N GLU A 96 -3.13 -1.15 -50.04
CA GLU A 96 -3.62 -1.54 -51.35
C GLU A 96 -2.83 -0.78 -52.40
N VAL A 97 -2.39 -1.47 -53.44
CA VAL A 97 -1.75 -0.84 -54.60
C VAL A 97 -2.51 -1.18 -55.87
N GLU A 98 -2.75 -0.18 -56.69
CA GLU A 98 -3.37 -0.30 -58.01
C GLU A 98 -2.56 0.48 -59.06
N ALA A 99 -2.78 0.17 -60.33
CA ALA A 99 -2.23 0.87 -61.48
C ALA A 99 -3.20 0.72 -62.67
N ASP A 100 -3.03 1.54 -63.70
CA ASP A 100 -3.92 1.53 -64.87
C ASP A 100 -4.02 0.14 -65.50
N GLY A 101 -5.26 -0.37 -65.61
CA GLY A 101 -5.54 -1.67 -66.22
C GLY A 101 -5.12 -2.88 -65.37
N THR A 102 -4.78 -2.70 -64.09
CA THR A 102 -4.49 -3.78 -63.14
C THR A 102 -5.61 -3.92 -62.10
N ALA A 103 -5.75 -5.12 -61.53
CA ALA A 103 -6.57 -5.30 -60.33
C ALA A 103 -5.77 -4.86 -59.09
N PRO A 104 -6.43 -4.31 -58.06
CA PRO A 104 -5.75 -3.92 -56.84
C PRO A 104 -5.12 -5.12 -56.14
N THR A 105 -3.96 -4.90 -55.53
CA THR A 105 -3.24 -5.90 -54.73
C THR A 105 -3.14 -5.42 -53.28
N ILE A 106 -3.57 -6.25 -52.34
CA ILE A 106 -3.61 -5.93 -50.92
C ILE A 106 -2.50 -6.66 -50.17
N ALA A 107 -1.87 -5.96 -49.24
CA ALA A 107 -0.92 -6.52 -48.30
C ALA A 107 -1.22 -6.05 -46.87
N ARG A 108 -0.76 -6.84 -45.90
CA ARG A 108 -1.05 -6.62 -44.48
C ARG A 108 0.17 -6.88 -43.62
N ALA A 109 0.32 -6.09 -42.57
CA ALA A 109 1.24 -6.35 -41.47
C ALA A 109 0.49 -6.25 -40.15
N GLU A 110 0.91 -7.03 -39.15
CA GLU A 110 0.38 -6.97 -37.80
C GLU A 110 1.49 -6.58 -36.82
N ILE A 111 1.16 -5.67 -35.92
CA ILE A 111 2.08 -5.14 -34.91
C ILE A 111 1.38 -5.25 -33.56
N ARG A 112 2.12 -5.73 -32.55
CA ARG A 112 1.67 -5.68 -31.15
C ARG A 112 2.14 -4.39 -30.50
N ILE A 113 1.22 -3.55 -30.03
CA ILE A 113 1.54 -2.34 -29.28
C ILE A 113 1.41 -2.63 -27.80
N ILE A 114 2.53 -2.65 -27.10
CA ILE A 114 2.61 -2.92 -25.67
C ILE A 114 2.24 -1.66 -24.89
N GLY A 115 1.20 -1.77 -24.07
CA GLY A 115 0.77 -0.73 -23.14
C GLY A 115 1.60 -0.76 -21.85
N ALA A 116 0.97 -1.16 -20.74
CA ALA A 116 1.64 -1.32 -19.46
C ALA A 116 2.73 -2.40 -19.54
N GLN A 117 3.89 -2.11 -18.96
CA GLN A 117 5.06 -2.98 -18.91
C GLN A 117 5.36 -3.49 -17.50
N LEU A 118 4.96 -2.71 -16.48
CA LEU A 118 5.32 -2.94 -15.09
C LEU A 118 4.14 -3.47 -14.28
N VAL A 119 4.44 -4.50 -13.50
CA VAL A 119 3.58 -5.00 -12.43
C VAL A 119 4.26 -4.78 -11.09
N ILE A 120 3.47 -4.69 -10.03
CA ILE A 120 3.96 -4.50 -8.67
C ILE A 120 3.32 -5.52 -7.73
N GLU A 121 4.16 -6.19 -6.98
CA GLU A 121 3.77 -7.11 -5.91
C GLU A 121 4.28 -6.57 -4.58
N ARG A 122 3.57 -6.84 -3.50
CA ARG A 122 4.01 -6.45 -2.15
C ARG A 122 4.07 -7.70 -1.28
N THR A 123 5.11 -7.78 -0.49
CA THR A 123 5.23 -8.79 0.59
C THR A 123 5.41 -8.07 1.92
N GLY A 124 4.95 -8.69 2.99
CA GLY A 124 5.07 -8.14 4.33
C GLY A 124 4.16 -8.84 5.33
N PRO A 125 4.17 -8.41 6.61
CA PRO A 125 3.32 -8.98 7.63
C PRO A 125 1.86 -8.53 7.47
N GLU A 126 0.92 -9.45 7.67
CA GLU A 126 -0.52 -9.13 7.75
C GLU A 126 -0.96 -8.75 9.17
N LYS A 127 -0.14 -9.09 10.17
CA LYS A 127 -0.40 -8.81 11.59
C LYS A 127 0.78 -8.18 12.28
N ARG A 128 0.54 -7.16 13.10
CA ARG A 128 1.55 -6.52 13.96
C ARG A 128 0.96 -6.04 15.27
N TYR A 129 1.85 -5.63 16.15
CA TYR A 129 1.50 -4.93 17.38
C TYR A 129 1.91 -3.47 17.27
N VAL A 130 1.22 -2.58 17.98
CA VAL A 130 1.63 -1.19 18.12
C VAL A 130 3.10 -1.11 18.55
N SER A 131 3.84 -0.17 17.96
CA SER A 131 5.30 0.04 18.11
C SER A 131 6.21 -1.06 17.56
N HIS A 132 5.68 -2.13 16.97
CA HIS A 132 6.49 -3.18 16.35
C HIS A 132 6.60 -2.97 14.83
N PRO A 133 7.82 -2.81 14.26
CA PRO A 133 7.97 -2.53 12.84
C PRO A 133 7.38 -3.60 11.91
N ALA A 134 6.62 -3.15 10.92
CA ALA A 134 6.21 -3.89 9.74
C ALA A 134 7.22 -3.64 8.61
N ARG A 135 7.91 -4.70 8.16
CA ARG A 135 8.86 -4.64 7.04
C ARG A 135 8.17 -5.14 5.77
N PHE A 136 8.19 -4.32 4.73
CA PHE A 136 7.59 -4.60 3.44
C PHE A 136 8.65 -4.60 2.33
N GLN A 137 8.39 -5.41 1.31
CA GLN A 137 9.11 -5.32 0.04
C GLN A 137 8.09 -5.08 -1.07
N ASN A 138 8.20 -3.95 -1.75
CA ASN A 138 7.47 -3.69 -2.98
C ASN A 138 8.36 -4.12 -4.16
N ILE A 139 7.94 -5.14 -4.91
CA ILE A 139 8.68 -5.76 -6.00
C ILE A 139 8.06 -5.32 -7.32
N VAL A 140 8.78 -4.47 -8.05
CA VAL A 140 8.36 -4.00 -9.38
C VAL A 140 9.02 -4.86 -10.44
N LYS A 141 8.23 -5.51 -11.30
CA LYS A 141 8.72 -6.42 -12.34
C LYS A 141 8.37 -5.87 -13.72
N ASN A 142 9.32 -5.94 -14.66
CA ASN A 142 9.05 -5.76 -16.07
C ASN A 142 8.87 -7.12 -16.74
N GLU A 143 7.63 -7.44 -17.11
CA GLU A 143 7.27 -8.73 -17.72
C GLU A 143 7.33 -8.71 -19.25
N THR A 144 7.76 -7.59 -19.83
CA THR A 144 7.83 -7.39 -21.28
C THR A 144 9.26 -7.54 -21.81
N GLN A 145 9.36 -7.60 -23.13
CA GLN A 145 10.63 -7.64 -23.87
C GLN A 145 11.26 -6.26 -24.12
N PHE A 146 10.66 -5.19 -23.61
CA PHE A 146 11.10 -3.80 -23.83
C PHE A 146 11.53 -3.17 -22.50
N ASP A 147 12.48 -2.24 -22.56
CA ASP A 147 12.81 -1.41 -21.41
C ASP A 147 11.59 -0.62 -20.94
N ALA A 148 11.39 -0.53 -19.63
CA ALA A 148 10.45 0.37 -19.00
C ALA A 148 11.22 1.55 -18.40
N ALA A 149 11.13 2.72 -19.02
CA ALA A 149 11.92 3.89 -18.65
C ALA A 149 11.06 4.99 -18.00
N GLY A 150 11.67 5.74 -17.07
CA GLY A 150 11.05 6.90 -16.43
C GLY A 150 9.81 6.58 -15.59
N ALA A 151 9.71 5.35 -15.07
CA ALA A 151 8.64 4.97 -14.16
C ALA A 151 8.92 5.47 -12.74
N TYR A 152 7.92 5.41 -11.88
CA TYR A 152 8.08 5.67 -10.45
C TYR A 152 7.05 4.89 -9.63
N VAL A 153 7.37 4.62 -8.38
CA VAL A 153 6.42 4.06 -7.39
C VAL A 153 6.03 5.14 -6.41
N VAL A 154 4.75 5.20 -6.07
CA VAL A 154 4.22 5.98 -4.95
C VAL A 154 3.53 5.03 -3.98
N GLU A 155 3.87 5.15 -2.71
CA GLU A 155 3.17 4.50 -1.61
C GLU A 155 2.54 5.55 -0.69
N GLN A 156 1.22 5.47 -0.51
CA GLN A 156 0.51 6.21 0.53
C GLN A 156 0.62 5.44 1.85
N VAL A 157 1.30 6.03 2.83
CA VAL A 157 1.37 5.47 4.19
C VAL A 157 0.02 5.69 4.88
N PRO A 158 -0.61 4.69 5.54
CA PRO A 158 -1.89 4.83 6.22
C PRO A 158 -1.78 5.62 7.51
N GLU A 159 -2.80 6.39 7.89
CA GLU A 159 -2.85 7.01 9.22
C GLU A 159 -2.68 5.94 10.31
N GLY A 160 -2.03 6.31 11.42
CA GLY A 160 -1.65 5.33 12.44
C GLY A 160 -0.40 4.52 12.11
N MET A 161 0.30 4.80 11.00
CA MET A 161 1.68 4.35 10.76
C MET A 161 2.63 5.52 10.51
N ARG A 162 3.86 5.37 11.02
CA ARG A 162 5.00 6.23 10.69
C ARG A 162 6.08 5.47 9.92
N VAL A 163 6.87 6.19 9.13
CA VAL A 163 8.02 5.61 8.44
C VAL A 163 9.18 5.42 9.42
N GLU A 164 9.79 4.23 9.42
CA GLU A 164 11.04 3.94 10.14
C GLU A 164 12.25 3.98 9.19
N SER A 165 12.17 3.29 8.05
CA SER A 165 13.27 3.25 7.09
C SER A 165 12.76 3.06 5.68
N ILE A 166 13.46 3.68 4.72
CA ILE A 166 13.14 3.61 3.29
C ILE A 166 14.39 3.13 2.54
N GLY A 167 14.27 2.04 1.79
CA GLY A 167 15.31 1.53 0.92
C GLY A 167 15.31 2.18 -0.47
N ALA A 168 16.29 1.81 -1.30
CA ALA A 168 16.36 2.17 -2.73
C ALA A 168 16.21 3.68 -3.03
N ASN A 169 16.73 4.55 -2.15
CA ASN A 169 16.69 6.01 -2.27
C ASN A 169 15.27 6.62 -2.35
N GLY A 170 14.26 5.92 -1.80
CA GLY A 170 12.91 6.46 -1.71
C GLY A 170 12.86 7.72 -0.83
N LYS A 171 11.98 8.64 -1.17
CA LYS A 171 11.79 9.92 -0.47
C LYS A 171 10.42 9.98 0.15
N TYR A 172 10.35 10.28 1.44
CA TYR A 172 9.09 10.48 2.16
C TYR A 172 8.76 11.96 2.25
N ASP A 173 7.55 12.30 1.83
CA ASP A 173 6.92 13.61 2.07
C ASP A 173 5.93 13.46 3.24
N SER A 174 6.23 14.12 4.36
CA SER A 174 5.39 14.08 5.56
C SER A 174 4.08 14.85 5.43
N LEU A 175 3.99 15.82 4.52
CA LEU A 175 2.77 16.61 4.31
C LEU A 175 1.71 15.78 3.59
N THR A 176 2.12 15.03 2.57
CA THR A 176 1.24 14.15 1.79
C THR A 176 1.21 12.71 2.33
N ARG A 177 2.13 12.36 3.23
CA ARG A 177 2.36 11.01 3.77
C ARG A 177 2.65 9.98 2.68
N GLN A 178 3.38 10.40 1.65
CA GLN A 178 3.73 9.59 0.49
C GLN A 178 5.23 9.28 0.46
N VAL A 179 5.55 8.02 0.18
CA VAL A 179 6.91 7.60 -0.20
C VAL A 179 6.97 7.49 -1.71
N ARG A 180 7.98 8.08 -2.34
CA ARG A 180 8.22 8.02 -3.78
C ARG A 180 9.57 7.42 -4.11
N TRP A 181 9.60 6.48 -5.06
CA TRP A 181 10.82 5.96 -5.68
C TRP A 181 10.79 6.26 -7.18
N ASP A 182 11.84 6.90 -7.69
CA ASP A 182 12.03 7.08 -9.14
C ASP A 182 12.78 5.87 -9.71
N LEU A 183 12.28 5.33 -10.82
CA LEU A 183 12.80 4.14 -11.50
C LEU A 183 13.26 4.53 -12.91
N PRO A 184 14.56 4.88 -13.08
CA PRO A 184 15.06 5.39 -14.36
C PRO A 184 14.85 4.43 -15.52
N VAL A 185 15.19 3.15 -15.31
CA VAL A 185 14.98 2.07 -16.29
C VAL A 185 14.88 0.72 -15.58
N ILE A 186 13.94 -0.11 -16.02
CA ILE A 186 13.88 -1.53 -15.68
C ILE A 186 13.90 -2.32 -16.99
N GLY A 187 14.98 -3.09 -17.20
CA GLY A 187 15.15 -3.87 -18.41
C GLY A 187 14.22 -5.10 -18.51
N PRO A 188 14.17 -5.76 -19.69
CA PRO A 188 13.30 -6.91 -19.94
C PRO A 188 13.48 -8.05 -18.93
N GLY A 189 12.37 -8.54 -18.37
CA GLY A 189 12.37 -9.64 -17.40
C GLY A 189 13.07 -9.32 -16.06
N ARG A 190 13.49 -8.07 -15.84
CA ARG A 190 14.15 -7.63 -14.60
C ARG A 190 13.12 -7.15 -13.59
N HIS A 191 13.57 -7.07 -12.33
CA HIS A 191 12.78 -6.51 -11.25
C HIS A 191 13.63 -5.61 -10.34
N VAL A 192 12.96 -4.74 -9.61
CA VAL A 192 13.52 -3.88 -8.56
C VAL A 192 12.77 -4.16 -7.27
N VAL A 193 13.50 -4.28 -6.16
CA VAL A 193 12.93 -4.44 -4.82
C VAL A 193 13.07 -3.13 -4.06
N LEU A 194 11.96 -2.64 -3.51
CA LEU A 194 11.87 -1.41 -2.74
C LEU A 194 11.48 -1.77 -1.30
N ASP A 195 12.46 -1.79 -0.41
CA ASP A 195 12.23 -2.08 1.01
C ASP A 195 11.65 -0.85 1.74
N LEU A 196 10.67 -1.09 2.61
CA LEU A 196 10.06 -0.07 3.47
C LEU A 196 9.77 -0.67 4.85
N ALA A 197 10.14 0.05 5.91
CA ALA A 197 9.71 -0.28 7.27
C ALA A 197 8.74 0.78 7.79
N LEU A 198 7.55 0.36 8.19
CA LEU A 198 6.52 1.18 8.82
C LEU A 198 6.33 0.74 10.26
N VAL A 199 6.13 1.68 11.18
CA VAL A 199 5.84 1.38 12.60
C VAL A 199 4.42 1.82 12.90
N PRO A 200 3.54 0.90 13.34
CA PRO A 200 2.20 1.26 13.78
C PRO A 200 2.22 2.05 15.09
N GLU A 201 1.45 3.12 15.14
CA GLU A 201 1.24 4.01 16.29
C GLU A 201 -0.17 3.85 16.88
N ALA A 202 -1.08 3.21 16.15
CA ALA A 202 -2.44 2.91 16.58
C ALA A 202 -2.82 1.47 16.21
N SER A 203 -3.74 0.88 16.97
CA SER A 203 -4.36 -0.41 16.65
C SER A 203 -5.46 -0.24 15.60
N GLY A 204 -5.77 -1.33 14.88
CA GLY A 204 -6.80 -1.38 13.84
C GLY A 204 -6.24 -1.91 12.52
N GLN A 205 -7.09 -1.94 11.49
CA GLN A 205 -6.68 -2.30 10.14
C GLN A 205 -6.12 -1.07 9.42
N LEU A 206 -4.83 -1.11 9.10
CA LEU A 206 -4.10 0.00 8.49
C LEU A 206 -3.69 -0.38 7.06
N GLU A 207 -4.19 0.34 6.06
CA GLU A 207 -4.03 0.01 4.64
C GLU A 207 -3.07 0.97 3.89
N SER A 208 -1.99 0.43 3.34
CA SER A 208 -1.11 1.16 2.43
C SER A 208 -1.59 1.03 0.99
N LYS A 209 -1.56 2.13 0.23
CA LYS A 209 -1.82 2.09 -1.22
C LYS A 209 -0.51 2.24 -1.99
N VAL A 210 -0.09 1.20 -2.72
CA VAL A 210 1.16 1.21 -3.51
C VAL A 210 0.85 1.14 -5.00
N VAL A 211 1.38 2.09 -5.76
CA VAL A 211 1.12 2.21 -7.20
C VAL A 211 2.43 2.43 -7.94
N VAL A 212 2.71 1.61 -8.94
CA VAL A 212 3.71 1.92 -9.97
C VAL A 212 3.03 2.70 -11.09
N VAL A 213 3.66 3.79 -11.52
CA VAL A 213 3.22 4.65 -12.61
C VAL A 213 4.32 4.70 -13.66
N GLU A 214 3.98 4.34 -14.89
CA GLU A 214 4.88 4.42 -16.04
C GLU A 214 4.84 5.80 -16.70
N ASN A 215 5.87 6.14 -17.46
CA ASN A 215 5.93 7.41 -18.20
C ASN A 215 4.80 7.55 -19.25
N SER A 216 4.30 6.43 -19.76
CA SER A 216 3.14 6.33 -20.65
C SER A 216 1.80 6.62 -19.95
N GLY A 217 1.79 6.74 -18.62
CA GLY A 217 0.60 6.99 -17.80
C GLY A 217 -0.11 5.74 -17.28
N PHE A 218 0.34 4.53 -17.65
CA PHE A 218 -0.19 3.30 -17.08
C PHE A 218 0.10 3.20 -15.58
N ARG A 219 -0.83 2.57 -14.86
CA ARG A 219 -0.78 2.40 -13.41
C ARG A 219 -1.09 0.95 -13.07
N SER A 220 -0.23 0.35 -12.25
CA SER A 220 -0.46 -0.96 -11.63
C SER A 220 -0.40 -0.79 -10.12
N GLU A 221 -1.35 -1.41 -9.40
CA GLU A 221 -1.44 -1.30 -7.94
C GLU A 221 -1.13 -2.65 -7.28
N ALA A 222 -0.42 -2.64 -6.15
CA ALA A 222 -0.24 -3.84 -5.35
C ALA A 222 -1.56 -4.18 -4.65
N LYS A 223 -1.94 -5.46 -4.64
CA LYS A 223 -3.21 -5.92 -4.07
C LYS A 223 -3.04 -6.74 -2.79
N ASP A 224 -1.92 -7.45 -2.69
CA ASP A 224 -1.63 -8.31 -1.55
C ASP A 224 -0.81 -7.57 -0.49
N ASN A 225 -0.96 -7.97 0.78
CA ASN A 225 -0.23 -7.43 1.93
C ASN A 225 -0.26 -5.88 2.04
N THR A 226 -1.34 -5.26 1.56
CA THR A 226 -1.60 -3.81 1.69
C THR A 226 -2.19 -3.45 3.04
N ILE A 227 -2.94 -4.37 3.66
CA ILE A 227 -3.57 -4.20 4.98
C ILE A 227 -2.73 -4.91 6.05
N VAL A 228 -2.48 -4.21 7.16
CA VAL A 228 -1.97 -4.80 8.39
C VAL A 228 -3.00 -4.66 9.50
N ASP A 229 -3.36 -5.78 10.10
CA ASP A 229 -4.15 -5.85 11.32
C ASP A 229 -3.22 -5.61 12.52
N VAL A 230 -3.40 -4.47 13.19
CA VAL A 230 -2.54 -4.03 14.30
C VAL A 230 -3.27 -4.16 15.62
N GLU A 231 -2.70 -4.96 16.52
CA GLU A 231 -3.22 -5.14 17.88
C GLU A 231 -2.43 -4.31 18.90
N GLY A 232 -3.11 -3.85 19.95
CA GLY A 232 -2.43 -3.32 21.14
C GLY A 232 -2.02 -4.46 22.08
N ILE A 233 -0.95 -4.26 22.85
CA ILE A 233 -0.55 -5.19 23.91
C ILE A 233 -1.18 -4.71 25.21
N HIS A 234 -1.96 -5.58 25.85
CA HIS A 234 -2.55 -5.29 27.17
C HIS A 234 -1.54 -5.59 28.29
N ASN A 235 -1.20 -4.60 29.10
CA ASN A 235 -0.28 -4.76 30.23
C ASN A 235 -0.55 -3.74 31.34
N VAL A 236 -1.64 -3.95 32.07
CA VAL A 236 -1.99 -3.12 33.24
C VAL A 236 -1.41 -3.74 34.50
N THR A 237 -0.68 -2.92 35.25
CA THR A 237 -0.13 -3.28 36.56
C THR A 237 -0.77 -2.43 37.64
N ALA A 238 -0.74 -2.92 38.87
CA ALA A 238 -1.17 -2.18 40.04
C ALA A 238 -0.15 -2.33 41.17
N ASP A 239 -0.13 -1.35 42.06
CA ASP A 239 0.61 -1.36 43.31
C ASP A 239 -0.26 -0.70 44.38
N ILE A 240 -0.08 -1.12 45.63
CA ILE A 240 -0.68 -0.46 46.78
C ILE A 240 0.43 -0.12 47.76
N SER A 241 0.54 1.16 48.09
CA SER A 241 1.54 1.67 49.01
C SER A 241 0.90 2.40 50.17
N ARG A 242 1.49 2.24 51.35
CA ARG A 242 1.13 2.97 52.57
C ARG A 242 1.94 4.27 52.66
N GLN A 243 1.31 5.34 53.12
CA GLN A 243 2.01 6.62 53.29
C GLN A 243 2.71 6.79 54.66
N ASP A 244 2.37 5.96 55.66
CA ASP A 244 2.75 6.17 57.07
C ASP A 244 3.35 4.93 57.76
N LYS A 245 4.06 5.15 58.88
CA LYS A 245 4.53 4.12 59.85
C LYS A 245 3.33 3.38 60.51
N PRO A 246 3.52 2.28 61.28
CA PRO A 246 2.43 1.71 62.10
C PRO A 246 1.66 2.80 62.84
N VAL A 247 0.36 2.61 63.01
CA VAL A 247 -0.55 3.66 63.53
C VAL A 247 -1.12 3.25 64.88
N ALA A 248 -1.33 4.21 65.77
CA ALA A 248 -2.02 3.96 67.02
C ALA A 248 -3.55 3.89 66.79
N VAL A 249 -4.28 3.27 67.72
CA VAL A 249 -5.75 3.32 67.74
C VAL A 249 -6.22 4.78 67.78
N GLY A 250 -7.16 5.13 66.91
CA GLY A 250 -7.72 6.49 66.76
C GLY A 250 -7.02 7.38 65.73
N GLU A 251 -5.80 7.05 65.32
CA GLU A 251 -5.04 7.82 64.34
C GLU A 251 -5.53 7.59 62.91
N ARG A 252 -5.37 8.62 62.06
CA ARG A 252 -5.67 8.58 60.63
C ARG A 252 -4.43 8.21 59.83
N PHE A 253 -4.62 7.47 58.75
CA PHE A 253 -3.55 7.09 57.83
C PHE A 253 -4.14 6.80 56.44
N GLY A 254 -3.27 6.69 55.43
CA GLY A 254 -3.71 6.50 54.05
C GLY A 254 -2.99 5.40 53.28
N PHE A 255 -3.72 4.83 52.31
CA PHE A 255 -3.15 4.02 51.22
C PHE A 255 -3.38 4.71 49.88
N THR A 256 -2.43 4.51 48.96
CA THR A 256 -2.57 4.86 47.55
C THR A 256 -2.45 3.61 46.71
N VAL A 257 -3.50 3.30 45.94
CA VAL A 257 -3.46 2.30 44.88
C VAL A 257 -3.06 3.00 43.59
N THR A 258 -1.93 2.61 43.01
CA THR A 258 -1.46 3.14 41.73
C THR A 258 -1.72 2.10 40.66
N ILE A 259 -2.36 2.50 39.57
CA ILE A 259 -2.61 1.67 38.38
C ILE A 259 -1.82 2.27 37.23
N ASP A 260 -1.07 1.43 36.55
CA ASP A 260 -0.15 1.82 35.48
C ASP A 260 -0.41 0.94 34.24
N ASN A 261 -0.91 1.56 33.17
CA ASN A 261 -1.06 0.89 31.89
C ASN A 261 0.26 0.97 31.10
N ARG A 262 1.08 -0.06 31.26
CA ARG A 262 2.36 -0.24 30.54
C ARG A 262 2.18 -0.92 29.19
N GLY A 263 0.94 -1.16 28.79
CA GLY A 263 0.57 -1.71 27.51
C GLY A 263 0.52 -0.66 26.42
N THR A 264 0.36 -1.13 25.18
CA THR A 264 0.03 -0.29 24.02
C THR A 264 -1.46 -0.35 23.67
N ALA A 265 -2.24 -1.19 24.36
CA ALA A 265 -3.70 -1.20 24.30
C ALA A 265 -4.32 -0.32 25.39
N GLU A 266 -5.47 0.26 25.08
CA GLU A 266 -6.32 0.94 26.07
C GLU A 266 -6.97 -0.09 27.00
N ALA A 267 -6.92 0.14 28.31
CA ALA A 267 -7.62 -0.69 29.28
C ALA A 267 -9.02 -0.14 29.53
N ARG A 268 -10.07 -0.90 29.19
CA ARG A 268 -11.46 -0.41 29.25
C ARG A 268 -12.21 -0.91 30.48
N ASN A 269 -13.18 -0.11 30.93
CA ASN A 269 -14.11 -0.44 32.01
C ASN A 269 -13.42 -0.91 33.31
N VAL A 270 -12.37 -0.20 33.69
CA VAL A 270 -11.53 -0.54 34.84
C VAL A 270 -12.33 -0.39 36.14
N GLN A 271 -12.36 -1.46 36.92
CA GLN A 271 -13.05 -1.57 38.21
C GLN A 271 -12.05 -1.84 39.31
N ILE A 272 -12.22 -1.12 40.43
CA ILE A 272 -11.30 -1.16 41.57
C ILE A 272 -12.13 -1.33 42.84
N SER A 273 -11.73 -2.29 43.67
CA SER A 273 -12.28 -2.44 45.01
C SER A 273 -11.20 -2.77 46.03
N LEU A 274 -11.34 -2.24 47.25
CA LEU A 274 -10.44 -2.51 48.36
C LEU A 274 -11.23 -3.23 49.46
N GLN A 275 -10.67 -4.33 49.96
CA GLN A 275 -11.11 -4.96 51.19
C GLN A 275 -10.27 -4.43 52.34
N VAL A 276 -10.93 -3.78 53.30
CA VAL A 276 -10.29 -3.23 54.50
C VAL A 276 -10.65 -4.11 55.70
N PRO A 277 -9.68 -4.48 56.59
CA PRO A 277 -9.97 -5.21 57.83
C PRO A 277 -11.01 -4.51 58.71
N ALA A 278 -11.89 -5.24 59.38
CA ALA A 278 -13.01 -4.67 60.15
C ALA A 278 -12.57 -3.83 61.36
N GLU A 279 -11.33 -4.02 61.81
CA GLU A 279 -10.62 -3.30 62.86
C GLU A 279 -10.16 -1.91 62.43
N ILE A 280 -10.34 -1.57 61.14
CA ILE A 280 -9.99 -0.29 60.54
C ILE A 280 -11.25 0.36 59.96
N GLU A 281 -11.48 1.61 60.33
CA GLU A 281 -12.57 2.44 59.84
C GLU A 281 -12.16 3.13 58.53
N VAL A 282 -13.02 3.07 57.50
CA VAL A 282 -12.85 3.85 56.26
C VAL A 282 -13.47 5.23 56.46
N LEU A 283 -12.67 6.28 56.36
CA LEU A 283 -13.13 7.66 56.52
C LEU A 283 -13.49 8.32 55.19
N ALA A 284 -12.69 8.09 54.16
CA ALA A 284 -12.89 8.64 52.83
C ALA A 284 -12.21 7.75 51.79
N ALA A 285 -12.80 7.66 50.60
CA ALA A 285 -12.20 7.02 49.45
C ALA A 285 -12.61 7.75 48.18
N GLY A 286 -11.67 7.89 47.25
CA GLY A 286 -11.93 8.55 45.97
C GLY A 286 -10.83 9.50 45.58
N THR A 287 -10.88 9.93 44.33
CA THR A 287 -10.18 11.10 43.82
C THR A 287 -11.17 12.24 43.60
N ARG A 288 -10.69 13.39 43.14
CA ARG A 288 -11.57 14.51 42.72
C ARG A 288 -12.56 14.09 41.63
N GLU A 289 -12.16 13.16 40.77
CA GLU A 289 -12.89 12.79 39.56
C GLU A 289 -13.59 11.43 39.70
N ILE A 290 -13.05 10.53 40.53
CA ILE A 290 -13.52 9.17 40.67
C ILE A 290 -13.85 8.89 42.13
N PRO A 291 -15.12 9.03 42.55
CA PRO A 291 -15.51 8.83 43.93
C PRO A 291 -15.42 7.34 44.32
N GLY A 292 -15.12 7.09 45.60
CA GLY A 292 -15.20 5.78 46.24
C GLY A 292 -16.43 5.68 47.12
N LYS A 293 -17.09 4.51 47.12
CA LYS A 293 -18.26 4.21 47.94
C LYS A 293 -17.93 3.07 48.90
N LEU A 294 -18.24 3.26 50.18
CA LEU A 294 -18.16 2.22 51.20
C LEU A 294 -19.39 1.31 51.10
N LEU A 295 -19.15 0.01 51.01
CA LEU A 295 -20.15 -1.05 50.92
C LEU A 295 -20.13 -1.92 52.19
N PRO A 296 -21.19 -2.71 52.46
CA PRO A 296 -21.19 -3.69 53.54
C PRO A 296 -19.97 -4.62 53.49
N GLY A 297 -19.50 -5.05 54.66
CA GLY A 297 -18.29 -5.89 54.77
C GLY A 297 -16.96 -5.13 54.70
N ASN A 298 -16.99 -3.81 54.92
CA ASN A 298 -15.81 -2.93 54.90
C ASN A 298 -15.06 -2.95 53.55
N VAL A 299 -15.86 -2.95 52.47
CA VAL A 299 -15.38 -2.94 51.09
C VAL A 299 -15.55 -1.54 50.52
N VAL A 300 -14.46 -0.97 50.00
CA VAL A 300 -14.52 0.26 49.21
C VAL A 300 -14.59 -0.11 47.74
N ARG A 301 -15.55 0.44 47.00
CA ARG A 301 -15.62 0.31 45.53
C ARG A 301 -15.54 1.69 44.90
N TYR A 302 -14.61 1.86 43.95
CA TYR A 302 -14.52 3.08 43.16
C TYR A 302 -15.49 3.03 42.00
N ASP A 303 -15.99 4.20 41.59
CA ASP A 303 -16.75 4.31 40.35
C ASP A 303 -15.87 3.85 39.18
N LYS A 304 -16.52 3.23 38.18
CA LYS A 304 -15.84 2.62 37.05
C LYS A 304 -15.05 3.67 36.26
N VAL A 305 -13.78 3.40 35.98
CA VAL A 305 -13.00 4.18 35.04
C VAL A 305 -13.34 3.70 33.63
N VAL A 306 -13.77 4.63 32.77
CA VAL A 306 -14.12 4.29 31.38
C VAL A 306 -12.93 3.69 30.65
N SER A 307 -11.76 4.33 30.78
CA SER A 307 -10.52 3.78 30.26
C SER A 307 -9.26 4.36 30.91
N ILE A 308 -8.16 3.64 30.76
CA ILE A 308 -6.80 4.08 31.05
C ILE A 308 -5.97 3.89 29.77
N ARG A 309 -5.48 4.99 29.19
CA ARG A 309 -4.74 5.00 27.92
C ARG A 309 -3.36 4.35 28.06
N PRO A 310 -2.72 3.94 26.96
CA PRO A 310 -1.32 3.51 26.96
C PRO A 310 -0.40 4.54 27.64
N ASN A 311 0.50 4.07 28.52
CA ASN A 311 1.42 4.89 29.32
C ASN A 311 0.75 5.86 30.32
N GLU A 312 -0.55 5.70 30.58
CA GLU A 312 -1.27 6.48 31.58
C GLU A 312 -1.20 5.81 32.96
N GLN A 313 -1.05 6.63 34.00
CA GLN A 313 -1.09 6.22 35.39
C GLN A 313 -2.23 6.90 36.13
N MET A 314 -2.96 6.13 36.94
CA MET A 314 -4.01 6.65 37.84
C MET A 314 -3.70 6.28 39.28
N LYS A 315 -4.04 7.17 40.22
CA LYS A 315 -3.84 6.97 41.65
C LYS A 315 -5.17 7.11 42.40
N PHE A 316 -5.46 6.14 43.25
CA PHE A 316 -6.68 6.07 44.05
C PHE A 316 -6.31 6.08 45.52
N GLN A 317 -6.81 7.08 46.25
CA GLN A 317 -6.51 7.24 47.66
C GLN A 317 -7.66 6.73 48.52
N VAL A 318 -7.31 6.16 49.67
CA VAL A 318 -8.24 5.84 50.76
C VAL A 318 -7.65 6.33 52.08
N THR A 319 -8.46 7.05 52.83
CA THR A 319 -8.14 7.56 54.17
C THR A 319 -8.87 6.71 55.19
N LEU A 320 -8.11 6.20 56.15
CA LEU A 320 -8.51 5.21 57.14
C LEU A 320 -8.26 5.72 58.56
N ARG A 321 -8.85 5.04 59.55
CA ARG A 321 -8.57 5.22 60.97
C ARG A 321 -8.51 3.88 61.71
N GLY A 322 -7.51 3.72 62.58
CA GLY A 322 -7.39 2.51 63.41
C GLY A 322 -8.49 2.47 64.46
N ARG A 323 -9.30 1.40 64.51
CA ARG A 323 -10.40 1.25 65.47
C ARG A 323 -10.05 0.29 66.60
N GLN A 324 -9.36 -0.80 66.27
CA GLN A 324 -8.90 -1.81 67.22
C GLN A 324 -7.48 -2.25 66.89
N ILE A 325 -6.79 -2.80 67.89
CA ILE A 325 -5.45 -3.38 67.72
C ILE A 325 -5.54 -4.51 66.69
N ILE A 326 -4.68 -4.46 65.68
CA ILE A 326 -4.51 -5.55 64.71
C ILE A 326 -3.05 -5.62 64.27
N ARG A 327 -2.52 -6.83 64.11
CA ARG A 327 -1.11 -7.04 63.74
C ARG A 327 -1.03 -7.72 62.39
N ASN A 328 -0.21 -7.18 61.49
CA ASN A 328 0.07 -7.73 60.16
C ASN A 328 -1.20 -8.09 59.38
N ALA A 329 -2.27 -7.30 59.55
CA ALA A 329 -3.44 -7.41 58.70
C ALA A 329 -3.10 -6.95 57.28
N VAL A 330 -4.00 -7.18 56.34
CA VAL A 330 -3.77 -6.84 54.95
C VAL A 330 -4.91 -6.00 54.41
N VAL A 331 -4.58 -4.87 53.79
CA VAL A 331 -5.50 -4.16 52.91
C VAL A 331 -5.27 -4.69 51.50
N GLN A 332 -6.32 -5.27 50.92
CA GLN A 332 -6.23 -5.89 49.60
C GLN A 332 -7.00 -5.05 48.58
N ALA A 333 -6.34 -4.65 47.49
CA ALA A 333 -6.98 -4.05 46.33
C ALA A 333 -7.14 -5.10 45.22
N GLN A 334 -8.31 -5.13 44.61
CA GLN A 334 -8.64 -5.93 43.45
C GLN A 334 -8.91 -5.01 42.27
N LEU A 335 -8.25 -5.30 41.16
CA LEU A 335 -8.35 -4.58 39.89
C LEU A 335 -8.86 -5.54 38.82
N LYS A 336 -9.87 -5.11 38.07
CA LYS A 336 -10.38 -5.85 36.90
C LYS A 336 -10.68 -4.88 35.77
N TYR A 337 -10.32 -5.24 34.55
CA TYR A 337 -10.76 -4.56 33.33
C TYR A 337 -11.17 -5.62 32.29
N ASP A 338 -11.72 -5.21 31.15
CA ASP A 338 -12.42 -6.11 30.22
C ASP A 338 -11.53 -7.26 29.71
N GLU A 339 -10.28 -6.98 29.33
CA GLU A 339 -9.38 -7.96 28.70
C GLU A 339 -8.57 -8.79 29.70
N MET A 340 -8.77 -8.61 31.01
CA MET A 340 -8.25 -9.54 32.02
C MET A 340 -9.13 -10.80 32.07
N ASP A 341 -8.55 -11.98 32.28
CA ASP A 341 -9.33 -13.19 32.64
C ASP A 341 -9.67 -13.22 34.13
N ARG A 342 -8.69 -12.87 34.97
CA ARG A 342 -8.81 -12.84 36.43
C ARG A 342 -8.43 -11.45 36.96
N PRO A 343 -9.04 -11.00 38.07
CA PRO A 343 -8.64 -9.73 38.66
C PRO A 343 -7.19 -9.79 39.15
N LEU A 344 -6.46 -8.70 38.97
CA LEU A 344 -5.18 -8.50 39.62
C LEU A 344 -5.44 -8.15 41.08
N ILE A 345 -4.71 -8.81 41.98
CA ILE A 345 -4.83 -8.61 43.41
C ILE A 345 -3.48 -8.09 43.91
N VAL A 346 -3.50 -6.92 44.55
CA VAL A 346 -2.35 -6.33 45.21
C VAL A 346 -2.70 -6.03 46.65
N SER A 347 -1.71 -6.02 47.52
CA SER A 347 -1.98 -5.93 48.95
C SER A 347 -0.82 -5.33 49.72
N GLU A 348 -1.14 -4.60 50.77
CA GLU A 348 -0.15 -4.03 51.69
C GLU A 348 -0.53 -4.32 53.14
N SER A 349 0.48 -4.51 53.97
CA SER A 349 0.31 -4.85 55.37
C SER A 349 -0.02 -3.64 56.24
N VAL A 350 -0.80 -3.88 57.29
CA VAL A 350 -1.16 -2.86 58.27
C VAL A 350 -1.13 -3.44 59.68
N THR A 351 -0.51 -2.67 60.57
CA THR A 351 -0.54 -2.90 62.01
C THR A 351 -1.09 -1.64 62.68
N VAL A 352 -2.10 -1.84 63.51
CA VAL A 352 -2.65 -0.86 64.45
C VAL A 352 -2.26 -1.32 65.85
N TYR A 353 -1.57 -0.49 66.61
CA TYR A 353 -1.14 -0.78 67.97
C TYR A 353 -1.83 0.14 68.98
N ASP A 354 -1.71 -0.18 70.26
CA ASP A 354 -2.15 0.69 71.36
C ASP A 354 -0.91 1.31 72.02
N ASP A 355 -0.88 2.63 72.13
CA ASP A 355 0.21 3.40 72.74
C ASP A 355 -0.03 3.65 74.24
N LYS A 356 -1.18 3.24 74.78
CA LYS A 356 -1.58 3.46 76.18
C LYS A 356 -1.31 2.29 77.13
N LEU A 357 -0.39 1.40 76.78
CA LEU A 357 0.07 0.32 77.67
C LEU A 357 1.33 0.70 78.44
#